data_AF-A0A949LI17-F1
#
_entry.id   AF-A0A949LI17-F1
#
_cell.length_a   1.000
_cell.length_b   1.000
_cell.length_c   1.000
_cell.angle_alpha   90.00
_cell.angle_beta   90.00
_cell.angle_gamma   90.00
#
_symmetry.space_group_name_H-M   'P 1'
#
loop_
_entity.id
_entity.type
_entity.pdbx_description
1 polymer ?
#
loop_
_entity_poly.entity_id
_entity_poly.type
_entity_poly.pdbx_seq_one_letter_code
_entity_poly.pdbx_strand_id
1 'polypeptide(L)'
;MFPHEINTVDELLKQWDAGETIWTINLGGLGPGYDQAIQVSAIEFARANQKDPMPRTDDPKVDYEAWDKRCTETLHAFDEKLGGLSGAMFGAAKWLSWQWCHNGGPKHLIDRAKEQGKDDQIMQCSNIWPKVPSPQEALDAGVAAGKASLAKE
;
A
#
# COMPACT_ATOMS: atom_id res chain seq x y z
N MET A 1 8.24 -0.69 -19.32
CA MET A 1 7.72 -2.05 -19.07
C MET A 1 7.29 -2.07 -17.62
N PHE A 2 6.00 -2.14 -17.31
CA PHE A 2 5.53 -2.19 -15.92
C PHE A 2 5.93 -3.56 -15.35
N PRO A 3 6.74 -3.62 -14.27
CA PRO A 3 7.08 -4.88 -13.64
C PRO A 3 5.81 -5.49 -13.05
N HIS A 4 5.47 -6.67 -13.57
CA HIS A 4 4.49 -7.65 -13.09
C HIS A 4 3.07 -7.12 -12.84
N GLU A 5 2.15 -7.53 -13.72
CA GLU A 5 0.71 -7.35 -13.51
C GLU A 5 0.25 -8.07 -12.24
N ILE A 6 0.13 -7.34 -11.13
CA ILE A 6 -0.41 -7.86 -9.87
C ILE A 6 -1.93 -8.01 -10.04
N ASN A 7 -2.40 -9.25 -10.23
CA ASN A 7 -3.82 -9.52 -10.48
C ASN A 7 -4.59 -9.69 -9.18
N THR A 8 -3.94 -10.25 -8.16
CA THR A 8 -4.58 -10.63 -6.90
C THR A 8 -4.00 -9.88 -5.72
N VAL A 9 -4.78 -9.80 -4.64
CA VAL A 9 -4.32 -9.23 -3.37
C VAL A 9 -3.21 -10.10 -2.73
N ASP A 10 -3.21 -11.41 -2.91
CA ASP A 10 -2.12 -12.29 -2.42
C ASP A 10 -0.78 -11.99 -3.12
N GLU A 11 -0.79 -11.76 -4.43
CA GLU A 11 0.41 -11.32 -5.17
C GLU A 11 0.88 -9.95 -4.70
N LEU A 12 -0.05 -9.02 -4.46
CA LEU A 12 0.24 -7.69 -3.95
C LEU A 12 0.94 -7.77 -2.59
N LEU A 13 0.38 -8.53 -1.65
CA LEU A 13 0.94 -8.71 -0.31
C LEU A 13 2.29 -9.42 -0.37
N LYS A 14 2.45 -10.42 -1.24
CA LYS A 14 3.74 -11.11 -1.43
C LYS A 14 4.83 -10.14 -1.93
N GLN A 15 4.54 -9.30 -2.92
CA GLN A 15 5.49 -8.30 -3.40
C GLN A 15 5.79 -7.25 -2.33
N TRP A 16 4.76 -6.78 -1.64
CA TRP A 16 4.92 -5.86 -0.51
C TRP A 16 5.86 -6.44 0.54
N ASP A 17 5.64 -7.68 0.98
CA ASP A 17 6.44 -8.34 2.00
C ASP A 17 7.88 -8.62 1.55
N ALA A 18 8.09 -8.84 0.25
CA ALA A 18 9.42 -8.96 -0.35
C ALA A 18 10.17 -7.62 -0.44
N GLY A 19 9.52 -6.50 -0.13
CA GLY A 19 10.05 -5.15 -0.31
C GLY A 19 10.16 -4.74 -1.77
N GLU A 20 9.40 -5.39 -2.64
CA GLU A 20 9.27 -4.97 -4.02
C GLU A 20 8.36 -3.74 -4.12
N THR A 21 8.45 -3.05 -5.26
CA THR A 21 7.59 -1.92 -5.56
C THR A 21 6.25 -2.43 -6.11
N ILE A 22 5.16 -2.02 -5.47
CA ILE A 22 3.80 -2.21 -5.99
C ILE A 22 3.31 -0.94 -6.69
N TRP A 23 2.38 -1.12 -7.63
CA TRP A 23 1.68 -0.02 -8.28
C TRP A 23 0.26 0.10 -7.74
N THR A 24 -0.13 1.33 -7.43
CA THR A 24 -1.41 1.69 -6.82
C THR A 24 -1.86 3.06 -7.33
N ILE A 25 -2.91 3.62 -6.74
CA ILE A 25 -3.38 4.97 -7.03
C ILE A 25 -3.22 5.90 -5.83
N ASN A 26 -2.92 7.17 -6.13
CA ASN A 26 -2.97 8.27 -5.19
C ASN A 26 -4.44 8.59 -4.88
N LEU A 27 -4.75 8.86 -3.60
CA LEU A 27 -6.11 9.13 -3.12
C LEU A 27 -6.31 10.58 -2.66
N GLY A 28 -5.50 11.49 -3.18
CA GLY A 28 -5.56 12.92 -2.88
C GLY A 28 -4.94 13.26 -1.53
N GLY A 29 -3.89 12.54 -1.12
CA GLY A 29 -3.20 12.85 0.12
C GLY A 29 -2.59 14.26 0.12
N LEU A 30 -2.52 14.87 1.31
CA LEU A 30 -1.92 16.21 1.51
C LEU A 30 -0.38 16.21 1.40
N GLY A 31 0.20 15.21 0.71
CA GLY A 31 1.62 15.02 0.51
C GLY A 31 2.07 13.55 0.62
N PRO A 32 3.35 13.25 0.32
CA PRO A 32 3.84 11.87 0.21
C PRO A 32 3.67 11.02 1.48
N GLY A 33 3.84 11.61 2.66
CA GLY A 33 3.64 10.89 3.93
C GLY A 33 2.17 10.54 4.18
N TYR A 34 1.23 11.37 3.73
CA TYR A 34 -0.20 11.14 3.88
C TYR A 34 -0.66 9.97 3.00
N ASP A 35 -0.27 9.97 1.73
CA ASP A 35 -0.56 8.86 0.83
C ASP A 35 0.11 7.57 1.30
N GLN A 36 1.38 7.63 1.75
CA GLN A 36 2.05 6.45 2.28
C GLN A 36 1.31 5.85 3.49
N ALA A 37 0.82 6.67 4.42
CA ALA A 37 0.02 6.18 5.54
C ALA A 37 -1.25 5.46 5.08
N ILE A 38 -1.92 5.98 4.05
CA ILE A 38 -3.09 5.31 3.44
C ILE A 38 -2.70 3.97 2.83
N GLN A 39 -1.62 3.93 2.03
CA GLN A 39 -1.20 2.69 1.36
C GLN A 39 -0.82 1.61 2.38
N VAL A 40 -0.01 1.95 3.39
CA VAL A 40 0.38 1.02 4.46
C VAL A 40 -0.85 0.50 5.22
N SER A 41 -1.79 1.39 5.53
CA SER A 41 -3.03 0.98 6.23
C SER A 41 -3.88 0.06 5.38
N ALA A 42 -4.00 0.34 4.07
CA ALA A 42 -4.73 -0.51 3.14
C ALA A 42 -4.10 -1.91 3.03
N ILE A 43 -2.77 -2.00 3.06
CA ILE A 43 -2.04 -3.27 3.11
C ILE A 43 -2.43 -4.06 4.37
N GLU A 44 -2.40 -3.43 5.54
CA GLU A 44 -2.72 -4.12 6.79
C GLU A 44 -4.20 -4.57 6.83
N PHE A 45 -5.14 -3.75 6.32
CA PHE A 45 -6.54 -4.18 6.18
C PHE A 45 -6.68 -5.37 5.23
N ALA A 46 -6.03 -5.34 4.07
CA ALA A 46 -6.04 -6.45 3.13
C ALA A 46 -5.47 -7.71 3.78
N ARG A 47 -4.29 -7.62 4.41
CA ARG A 47 -3.62 -8.74 5.08
C ARG A 47 -4.50 -9.36 6.18
N ALA A 48 -5.13 -8.53 6.99
CA ALA A 48 -5.95 -9.00 8.10
C ALA A 48 -7.26 -9.67 7.64
N ASN A 49 -7.83 -9.23 6.52
CA ASN A 49 -9.22 -9.54 6.19
C ASN A 49 -9.44 -10.28 4.87
N GLN A 50 -8.45 -10.37 3.98
CA GLN A 50 -8.63 -10.94 2.62
C GLN A 50 -9.10 -12.40 2.59
N LYS A 51 -8.79 -13.19 3.64
CA LYS A 51 -9.12 -14.62 3.71
C LYS A 51 -10.51 -14.89 4.27
N ASP A 52 -11.10 -13.90 4.90
CA ASP A 52 -12.38 -14.05 5.56
C ASP A 52 -13.51 -13.89 4.53
N PRO A 53 -14.41 -14.87 4.43
CA PRO A 53 -15.51 -14.77 3.48
C PRO A 53 -16.33 -13.51 3.76
N MET A 54 -16.58 -12.75 2.69
CA MET A 54 -17.48 -11.60 2.72
C MET A 54 -18.88 -12.04 2.28
N PRO A 55 -19.95 -11.51 2.89
CA PRO A 55 -21.25 -11.56 2.26
C PRO A 55 -21.11 -10.93 0.88
N ARG A 56 -21.47 -11.67 -0.18
CA ARG A 56 -21.62 -11.13 -1.53
C ARG A 56 -23.10 -11.02 -1.78
N THR A 57 -23.63 -9.83 -1.60
CA THR A 57 -25.02 -9.52 -1.85
C THR A 57 -25.18 -8.87 -3.22
N ASP A 58 -26.42 -8.71 -3.67
CA ASP A 58 -26.70 -7.96 -4.91
C ASP A 58 -26.55 -6.44 -4.69
N ASP A 59 -26.28 -5.97 -3.46
CA ASP A 59 -26.07 -4.57 -3.11
C ASP A 59 -24.61 -4.32 -2.71
N PRO A 60 -23.78 -3.73 -3.59
CA PRO A 60 -22.38 -3.40 -3.29
C PRO A 60 -22.19 -2.49 -2.07
N LYS A 61 -23.22 -1.73 -1.66
CA LYS A 61 -23.14 -0.90 -0.45
C LYS A 61 -23.15 -1.75 0.80
N VAL A 62 -24.02 -2.77 0.85
CA VAL A 62 -24.10 -3.71 1.98
C VAL A 62 -22.78 -4.46 2.13
N ASP A 63 -22.20 -4.90 1.01
CA ASP A 63 -20.91 -5.59 1.02
C ASP A 63 -19.78 -4.68 1.52
N TYR A 64 -19.77 -3.42 1.08
CA TYR A 64 -18.80 -2.43 1.54
C TYR A 64 -18.97 -2.06 3.02
N GLU A 65 -20.21 -1.91 3.52
CA GLU A 65 -20.47 -1.64 4.94
C GLU A 65 -19.99 -2.79 5.84
N ALA A 66 -20.15 -4.04 5.39
CA ALA A 66 -19.60 -5.19 6.10
C ALA A 66 -18.06 -5.15 6.13
N TRP A 67 -17.41 -4.73 5.04
CA TRP A 67 -15.95 -4.55 4.99
C TRP A 67 -15.50 -3.42 5.90
N ASP A 68 -16.23 -2.31 5.90
CA ASP A 68 -15.96 -1.12 6.69
C ASP A 68 -15.90 -1.42 8.19
N LYS A 69 -16.89 -2.19 8.66
CA LYS A 69 -16.95 -2.67 10.04
C LYS A 69 -15.74 -3.55 10.38
N ARG A 70 -15.37 -4.48 9.50
CA ARG A 70 -14.25 -5.40 9.73
C ARG A 70 -12.90 -4.67 9.77
N CYS A 71 -12.70 -3.69 8.88
CA CYS A 71 -11.53 -2.84 8.94
C CYS A 71 -11.47 -2.02 10.22
N THR A 72 -12.62 -1.56 10.73
CA THR A 72 -12.69 -0.84 12.02
C THR A 72 -12.28 -1.73 13.19
N GLU A 73 -12.67 -3.01 13.19
CA GLU A 73 -12.26 -3.98 14.21
C GLU A 73 -10.75 -4.29 14.17
N THR A 74 -10.15 -4.25 12.98
CA THR A 74 -8.72 -4.55 12.78
C THR A 74 -7.80 -3.32 12.90
N LEU A 75 -8.35 -2.10 12.81
CA LEU A 75 -7.61 -0.83 12.92
C LEU A 75 -6.77 -0.74 14.20
N HIS A 76 -7.34 -1.15 15.34
CA HIS A 76 -6.67 -1.05 16.64
C HIS A 76 -5.35 -1.83 16.71
N ALA A 77 -5.16 -2.85 15.85
CA ALA A 77 -3.94 -3.66 15.85
C ALA A 77 -2.70 -2.91 15.31
N PHE A 78 -2.90 -1.82 14.57
CA PHE A 78 -1.81 -1.11 13.90
C PHE A 78 -1.90 0.42 13.89
N ASP A 79 -3.02 1.03 14.28
CA ASP A 79 -3.20 2.50 14.31
C ASP A 79 -2.12 3.21 15.16
N GLU A 80 -1.82 2.68 16.36
CA GLU A 80 -0.78 3.24 17.23
C GLU A 80 0.62 3.20 16.58
N LYS A 81 0.91 2.17 15.77
CA LYS A 81 2.21 2.03 15.08
C LYS A 81 2.37 3.03 13.95
N LEU A 82 1.26 3.54 13.40
CA LEU A 82 1.24 4.53 12.33
C LEU A 82 1.18 5.98 12.85
N GLY A 83 1.18 6.18 14.18
CA GLY A 83 1.10 7.51 14.80
C GLY A 83 -0.31 8.11 14.77
N GLY A 84 -1.33 7.29 14.54
CA GLY A 84 -2.74 7.69 14.45
C GLY A 84 -3.15 8.14 13.05
N LEU A 85 -4.16 7.46 12.49
CA LEU A 85 -4.76 7.84 11.21
C LEU A 85 -5.83 8.91 11.39
N SER A 86 -5.88 9.87 10.47
CA SER A 86 -7.05 10.75 10.37
C SER A 86 -8.27 9.94 9.88
N GLY A 87 -9.48 10.38 10.19
CA GLY A 87 -10.70 9.73 9.69
C GLY A 87 -10.77 9.65 8.15
N ALA A 88 -10.20 10.63 7.45
CA ALA A 88 -10.11 10.63 6.00
C ALA A 88 -9.07 9.62 5.48
N MET A 89 -7.90 9.50 6.12
CA MET A 89 -6.93 8.44 5.80
C MET A 89 -7.54 7.06 6.00
N PHE A 90 -8.24 6.87 7.12
CA PHE A 90 -8.88 5.62 7.45
C PHE A 90 -9.96 5.23 6.41
N GLY A 91 -10.83 6.17 6.04
CA GLY A 91 -11.82 5.96 4.98
C GLY A 91 -11.17 5.61 3.63
N ALA A 92 -10.12 6.33 3.23
CA ALA A 92 -9.39 6.07 1.99
C ALA A 92 -8.72 4.68 1.98
N ALA A 93 -8.11 4.29 3.10
CA ALA A 93 -7.45 2.99 3.24
C ALA A 93 -8.44 1.82 3.18
N LYS A 94 -9.62 1.96 3.81
CA LYS A 94 -10.71 0.97 3.72
C LYS A 94 -11.23 0.80 2.30
N TRP A 95 -11.46 1.91 1.62
CA TRP A 95 -11.89 1.89 0.23
C TRP A 95 -10.84 1.24 -0.68
N LEU A 96 -9.57 1.55 -0.48
CA LEU A 96 -8.49 1.02 -1.30
C LEU A 96 -8.32 -0.50 -1.11
N SER A 97 -8.30 -0.96 0.14
CA SER A 97 -8.22 -2.39 0.45
C SER A 97 -9.44 -3.16 -0.07
N TRP A 98 -10.63 -2.56 -0.06
CA TRP A 98 -11.81 -3.11 -0.70
C TRP A 98 -11.61 -3.29 -2.21
N GLN A 99 -11.02 -2.30 -2.90
CA GLN A 99 -10.76 -2.41 -4.33
C GLN A 99 -9.86 -3.62 -4.63
N TRP A 100 -8.82 -3.82 -3.84
CA TRP A 100 -7.88 -4.93 -4.01
C TRP A 100 -8.48 -6.30 -3.67
N CYS A 101 -9.28 -6.40 -2.60
CA CYS A 101 -9.79 -7.68 -2.13
C CYS A 101 -11.05 -8.14 -2.86
N HIS A 102 -11.90 -7.20 -3.29
CA HIS A 102 -13.28 -7.51 -3.65
C HIS A 102 -13.76 -6.88 -4.96
N ASN A 103 -13.13 -5.80 -5.44
CA ASN A 103 -13.54 -5.14 -6.68
C ASN A 103 -12.54 -5.35 -7.82
N GLY A 104 -12.35 -6.60 -8.24
CA GLY A 104 -11.55 -6.95 -9.42
C GLY A 104 -10.03 -6.98 -9.22
N GLY A 105 -9.52 -6.52 -8.07
CA GLY A 105 -8.11 -6.64 -7.71
C GLY A 105 -7.23 -5.45 -8.10
N PRO A 106 -5.93 -5.50 -7.76
CA PRO A 106 -5.01 -4.39 -7.95
C PRO A 106 -4.86 -3.96 -9.42
N LYS A 107 -4.68 -4.92 -10.34
CA LYS A 107 -4.64 -4.62 -11.78
C LYS A 107 -5.92 -3.93 -12.26
N HIS A 108 -7.10 -4.44 -11.88
CA HIS A 108 -8.37 -3.83 -12.28
C HIS A 108 -8.46 -2.36 -11.86
N LEU A 109 -8.00 -2.04 -10.64
CA LEU A 109 -7.98 -0.66 -10.16
C LEU A 109 -7.09 0.24 -11.02
N ILE A 110 -5.90 -0.23 -11.40
CA ILE A 110 -4.97 0.52 -12.26
C ILE A 110 -5.52 0.67 -13.68
N ASP A 111 -6.04 -0.40 -14.26
CA ASP A 111 -6.60 -0.37 -15.62
C ASP A 111 -7.79 0.60 -15.69
N ARG A 112 -8.68 0.58 -14.69
CA ARG A 112 -9.77 1.55 -14.58
C ARG A 112 -9.28 2.99 -14.47
N ALA A 113 -8.18 3.25 -13.76
CA ALA A 113 -7.61 4.60 -13.68
C ALA A 113 -7.13 5.10 -15.05
N LYS A 114 -6.46 4.23 -15.83
CA LYS A 114 -6.02 4.53 -17.20
C LYS A 114 -7.19 4.76 -18.15
N GLU A 115 -8.22 3.91 -18.08
CA GLU A 115 -9.44 4.08 -18.88
C GLU A 115 -10.15 5.41 -18.60
N GLN A 116 -10.02 5.93 -17.38
CA GLN A 116 -10.54 7.23 -16.98
C GLN A 116 -9.60 8.41 -17.33
N GLY A 117 -8.45 8.15 -17.95
CA GLY A 117 -7.43 9.16 -18.26
C GLY A 117 -6.76 9.75 -17.01
N LYS A 118 -6.66 8.96 -15.92
CA LYS A 118 -6.08 9.35 -14.63
C LYS A 118 -4.70 8.71 -14.41
N ASP A 119 -3.91 8.59 -15.47
CA ASP A 119 -2.56 8.03 -15.43
C ASP A 119 -1.64 8.79 -14.45
N ASP A 120 -1.91 10.08 -14.25
CA ASP A 120 -1.22 10.95 -13.29
C ASP A 120 -1.49 10.61 -11.82
N GLN A 121 -2.55 9.83 -11.54
CA GLN A 121 -2.87 9.33 -10.21
C GLN A 121 -2.19 7.99 -9.91
N ILE A 122 -1.58 7.33 -10.89
CA ILE A 122 -0.90 6.06 -10.67
C ILE A 122 0.43 6.33 -9.96
N MET A 123 0.66 5.63 -8.85
CA MET A 123 1.85 5.82 -8.02
C MET A 123 2.52 4.49 -7.70
N GLN A 124 3.82 4.59 -7.41
CA GLN A 124 4.61 3.51 -6.85
C GLN A 124 4.58 3.58 -5.32
N CYS A 125 4.46 2.43 -4.68
CA CYS A 125 4.57 2.29 -3.23
C CYS A 125 5.41 1.07 -2.89
N SER A 126 6.12 1.10 -1.78
CA SER A 126 6.90 -0.03 -1.28
C SER A 126 7.05 0.07 0.23
N ASN A 127 7.26 -1.06 0.90
CA ASN A 127 7.50 -1.12 2.34
C ASN A 127 8.92 -0.65 2.73
N ILE A 128 9.82 -0.48 1.76
CA ILE A 128 11.21 -0.01 1.96
C ILE A 128 11.43 1.46 1.57
N TRP A 129 10.42 2.18 1.05
CA TRP A 129 10.61 3.52 0.51
C TRP A 129 9.88 4.64 1.28
N PRO A 130 10.51 5.81 1.51
CA PRO A 130 11.95 6.05 1.43
C PRO A 130 12.58 5.60 2.77
N LYS A 131 13.33 4.50 2.79
CA LYS A 131 14.39 4.34 3.79
C LYS A 131 15.40 5.45 3.54
N VAL A 132 15.24 6.56 4.27
CA VAL A 132 16.41 7.35 4.63
C VAL A 132 17.27 6.39 5.45
N PRO A 133 18.48 6.02 5.00
CA PRO A 133 19.35 5.21 5.85
C PRO A 133 19.46 5.91 7.20
N SER A 134 19.38 5.15 8.29
CA SER A 134 19.69 5.69 9.60
C SER A 134 21.06 6.39 9.53
N PRO A 135 21.33 7.40 10.36
CA PRO A 135 22.63 8.06 10.37
C PRO A 135 23.80 7.06 10.45
N GLN A 136 23.60 5.91 11.11
CA GLN A 136 24.57 4.81 11.16
C GLN A 136 24.70 4.07 9.83
N GLU A 137 23.59 3.66 9.19
CA GLU A 137 23.61 3.02 7.87
C GLU A 137 24.21 3.94 6.80
N ALA A 138 24.00 5.26 6.89
CA ALA A 138 24.62 6.25 6.02
C ALA A 138 26.13 6.37 6.27
N LEU A 139 26.56 6.33 7.54
CA LEU A 139 27.97 6.31 7.92
C LEU A 139 28.67 5.05 7.40
N ASP A 140 28.05 3.88 7.61
CA ASP A 140 28.59 2.58 7.24
C ASP A 140 28.74 2.46 5.72
N ALA A 141 27.74 2.96 4.96
CA ALA A 141 27.80 3.04 3.50
C ALA A 141 28.90 4.00 3.01
N GLY A 142 29.09 5.15 3.68
CA GLY A 142 30.16 6.10 3.37
C GLY A 142 31.56 5.53 3.63
N VAL A 143 31.75 4.79 4.72
CA VAL A 143 33.01 4.10 5.07
C VAL A 143 33.31 2.98 4.07
N ALA A 144 32.31 2.22 3.64
CA ALA A 144 32.47 1.18 2.62
C ALA A 144 32.89 1.76 1.26
N ALA A 145 32.27 2.88 0.83
CA ALA A 145 32.62 3.58 -0.40
C ALA A 145 34.05 4.15 -0.36
N GLY A 146 34.47 4.72 0.79
CA GLY A 146 35.83 5.22 0.98
C GLY A 146 36.91 4.13 0.94
N LYS A 147 36.64 2.94 1.50
CA LYS A 147 37.56 1.79 1.43
C LYS A 147 37.69 1.22 0.02
N ALA A 148 36.60 1.19 -0.75
CA ALA A 148 36.63 0.73 -2.14
C ALA A 148 37.41 1.67 -3.08
N SER A 149 37.47 2.97 -2.75
CA SER A 149 38.27 3.97 -3.46
C SER A 149 39.77 3.79 -3.22
N LEU A 150 40.18 3.45 -1.99
CA LEU A 150 41.58 3.30 -1.59
C LEU A 150 42.18 1.94 -1.98
N ALA A 151 41.37 0.94 -2.29
CA ALA A 151 41.82 -0.38 -2.74
C ALA A 151 42.08 -0.46 -4.26
N LYS A 152 41.91 0.65 -5.00
CA LYS A 152 42.14 0.76 -6.45
C LYS A 152 43.40 1.56 -6.81
N GLU A 153 44.19 1.99 -5.82
CA GLU A 153 45.52 2.56 -5.97
C GLU A 153 46.59 1.51 -5.63
#